data_AF-A0A8C4P7T4-F1
#
_entry.id   AF-A0A8C4P7T4-F1
#
_cell.length_a   1.000
_cell.length_b   1.000
_cell.length_c   1.000
_cell.angle_alpha   90.00
_cell.angle_beta   90.00
_cell.angle_gamma   90.00
#
_symmetry.space_group_name_H-M   'P 1'
#
loop_
_entity.id
_entity.type
_entity.pdbx_description
1 polymer ?
#
loop_
_entity_poly.entity_id
_entity_poly.type
_entity_poly.pdbx_seq_one_letter_code
_entity_poly.pdbx_strand_id
1 'polypeptide(L)'
;MKHFVKELGLPVAPGHGSLVGIYNGEEFVFEESSWYVINVLKLLWRYGLNPLRMYMWVEDILDKFMRIYRYQTHDYTFSSNERLLHALGGNDFTQMLNQTIDESMQKAGFSHKFINEVVCPAMRVNYGQGVNINGFVGAVSLAGVESGLWAVKGGNKLVCTGLIYAAKAQVIPGTVLSIEPKTRPNSAGDTVKLYHVTYNSTSGSSSDMYDIVIIAAPLNRKMSNITFRNFNPPIPEFSNPYHQTVATFVHGRLNASFFGYEDPSAFHFGSILTTENPKLFINSLGVVSPAENTPSEEKLPLRSAVWKVFSREPLTKEQLNLLFSSYDSVKVKKWLAYPHYSPPEKCPPVILHDRIYYLNGIEWAASAMEMSAIAAKNAALLAYHQWYGNTDKIDQEDLHEKLKTEL
;
A
#
# COMPACT_ATOMS: atom_id res chain seq x y z
N MET A 1 -11.36 0.77 5.40
CA MET A 1 -11.54 2.13 4.83
C MET A 1 -12.98 2.54 4.54
N LYS A 2 -13.80 1.71 3.88
CA LYS A 2 -15.19 2.08 3.50
C LYS A 2 -16.03 2.58 4.69
N HIS A 3 -15.84 1.98 5.86
CA HIS A 3 -16.48 2.40 7.11
C HIS A 3 -16.15 3.84 7.48
N PHE A 4 -14.88 4.23 7.54
CA PHE A 4 -14.48 5.62 7.85
C PHE A 4 -14.99 6.62 6.82
N VAL A 5 -14.97 6.28 5.53
CA VAL A 5 -15.54 7.15 4.48
C VAL A 5 -17.04 7.39 4.71
N LYS A 6 -17.77 6.34 5.09
CA LYS A 6 -19.19 6.44 5.45
C LYS A 6 -19.42 7.28 6.70
N GLU A 7 -18.64 7.06 7.76
CA GLU A 7 -18.75 7.83 9.02
C GLU A 7 -18.46 9.32 8.83
N LEU A 8 -17.47 9.64 7.99
CA LEU A 8 -17.11 11.03 7.67
C LEU A 8 -18.07 11.68 6.66
N GLY A 9 -19.05 10.94 6.13
CA GLY A 9 -19.99 11.45 5.12
C GLY A 9 -19.31 11.83 3.80
N LEU A 10 -18.18 11.20 3.47
CA LEU A 10 -17.38 11.55 2.29
C LEU A 10 -17.96 10.89 1.02
N PRO A 11 -18.26 11.67 -0.04
CA PRO A 11 -18.80 11.11 -1.28
C PRO A 11 -17.74 10.33 -2.07
N VAL A 12 -18.18 9.27 -2.74
CA VAL A 12 -17.34 8.46 -3.62
C VAL A 12 -17.37 9.06 -5.03
N ALA A 13 -16.20 9.19 -5.64
CA ALA A 13 -16.05 9.64 -7.03
C ALA A 13 -16.46 8.52 -8.00
N PRO A 14 -17.12 8.85 -9.13
CA PRO A 14 -17.40 7.86 -10.17
C PRO A 14 -16.07 7.30 -10.74
N GLY A 15 -16.04 5.99 -10.96
CA GLY A 15 -14.90 5.31 -11.57
C GLY A 15 -14.73 5.75 -13.03
N HIS A 16 -13.49 6.07 -13.40
CA HIS A 16 -13.13 6.39 -14.79
C HIS A 16 -12.37 5.21 -15.37
N GLY A 17 -13.05 4.38 -16.17
CA GLY A 17 -12.42 3.28 -16.90
C GLY A 17 -11.80 3.77 -18.21
N SER A 18 -10.56 3.37 -18.46
CA SER A 18 -9.90 3.47 -19.75
C SER A 18 -9.44 2.07 -20.19
N LEU A 19 -9.34 1.86 -21.51
CA LEU A 19 -8.87 0.59 -22.04
C LEU A 19 -7.41 0.36 -21.66
N VAL A 20 -7.10 -0.85 -21.23
CA VAL A 20 -5.77 -1.28 -20.78
C VAL A 20 -5.00 -1.97 -21.90
N GLY A 21 -3.74 -1.61 -22.07
CA GLY A 21 -2.76 -2.35 -22.86
C GLY A 21 -1.61 -2.86 -21.99
N ILE A 22 -1.10 -4.06 -22.27
CA ILE A 22 0.11 -4.61 -21.64
C ILE A 22 1.23 -4.64 -22.67
N TYR A 23 2.26 -3.83 -22.46
CA TYR A 23 3.39 -3.65 -23.38
C TYR A 23 4.64 -4.34 -22.85
N ASN A 24 5.27 -5.19 -23.66
CA ASN A 24 6.48 -5.91 -23.24
C ASN A 24 7.80 -5.19 -23.59
N GLY A 25 7.72 -4.06 -24.29
CA GLY A 25 8.87 -3.31 -24.80
C GLY A 25 9.08 -3.39 -26.30
N GLU A 26 8.37 -4.30 -26.97
CA GLU A 26 8.40 -4.52 -28.41
C GLU A 26 6.98 -4.50 -28.99
N GLU A 27 6.04 -5.17 -28.34
CA GLU A 27 4.63 -5.26 -28.76
C GLU A 27 3.66 -5.23 -27.56
N PHE A 28 2.38 -5.02 -27.85
CA PHE A 28 1.33 -5.26 -26.87
C PHE A 28 0.99 -6.75 -26.80
N VAL A 29 1.33 -7.39 -25.69
CA VAL A 29 1.01 -8.81 -25.44
C VAL A 29 -0.47 -9.01 -25.08
N PHE A 30 -1.13 -7.94 -24.62
CA PHE A 30 -2.56 -7.90 -24.38
C PHE A 30 -3.10 -6.50 -24.66
N GLU A 31 -4.25 -6.44 -25.33
CA GLU A 31 -4.96 -5.22 -25.69
C GLU A 31 -6.43 -5.39 -25.37
N GLU A 32 -6.92 -4.62 -24.40
CA GLU A 32 -8.32 -4.63 -24.02
C GLU A 32 -9.20 -4.03 -25.12
N SER A 33 -10.30 -4.70 -25.42
CA SER A 33 -11.36 -4.25 -26.31
C SER A 33 -12.49 -3.60 -25.52
N SER A 34 -13.22 -2.68 -26.15
CA SER A 34 -14.49 -2.17 -25.62
C SER A 34 -15.59 -3.24 -25.51
N TRP A 35 -15.41 -4.40 -26.18
CA TRP A 35 -16.34 -5.50 -26.17
C TRP A 35 -15.92 -6.56 -25.15
N TYR A 36 -16.70 -6.70 -24.08
CA TYR A 36 -16.44 -7.66 -23.00
C TYR A 36 -16.20 -9.09 -23.51
N VAL A 37 -17.03 -9.58 -24.45
CA VAL A 37 -16.90 -10.94 -25.00
C VAL A 37 -15.57 -11.15 -25.72
N ILE A 38 -15.06 -10.13 -26.42
CA ILE A 38 -13.75 -10.19 -27.09
C ILE A 38 -12.64 -10.33 -26.03
N ASN A 39 -12.74 -9.61 -24.92
CA ASN A 39 -11.76 -9.71 -23.83
C ASN A 39 -11.75 -11.11 -23.22
N VAL A 40 -12.93 -11.69 -22.96
CA VAL A 40 -13.05 -13.06 -22.45
C VAL A 40 -12.40 -14.06 -23.40
N LEU A 41 -12.70 -13.98 -24.70
CA LEU A 41 -12.11 -14.87 -25.71
C LEU A 41 -10.59 -14.71 -25.82
N LYS A 42 -10.08 -13.46 -25.83
CA LYS A 42 -8.64 -13.17 -25.84
C LYS A 42 -7.93 -13.76 -24.62
N LEU A 43 -8.51 -13.58 -23.44
CA LEU A 43 -7.96 -14.09 -22.18
C LEU A 43 -7.96 -15.63 -22.15
N LEU A 44 -9.06 -16.26 -22.54
CA LEU A 44 -9.17 -17.73 -22.62
C LEU A 44 -8.20 -18.31 -23.64
N TRP A 45 -8.07 -17.69 -24.82
CA TRP A 45 -7.15 -18.14 -25.86
C TRP A 45 -5.68 -18.03 -25.43
N ARG A 46 -5.30 -16.90 -24.84
CA ARG A 46 -3.89 -16.63 -24.51
C ARG A 46 -3.43 -17.27 -23.19
N TYR A 47 -4.33 -17.33 -22.21
CA TYR A 47 -4.00 -17.70 -20.83
C TYR A 47 -4.82 -18.88 -20.28
N GLY A 48 -5.77 -19.43 -21.05
CA GLY A 48 -6.66 -20.48 -20.57
C GLY A 48 -7.49 -20.03 -19.38
N LEU A 49 -7.64 -20.91 -18.39
CA LEU A 49 -8.40 -20.65 -17.16
C LEU A 49 -7.59 -19.90 -16.09
N ASN A 50 -6.34 -19.49 -16.35
CA ASN A 50 -5.52 -18.78 -15.37
C ASN A 50 -6.16 -17.50 -14.81
N PRO A 51 -6.85 -16.64 -15.60
CA PRO A 51 -7.55 -15.48 -15.05
C PRO A 51 -8.62 -15.86 -14.01
N LEU A 52 -9.40 -16.91 -14.28
CA LEU A 52 -10.41 -17.40 -13.34
C LEU A 52 -9.76 -18.01 -12.09
N ARG A 53 -8.69 -18.80 -12.26
CA ARG A 53 -7.92 -19.35 -11.13
C ARG A 53 -7.33 -18.25 -10.26
N MET A 54 -6.84 -17.17 -10.87
CA MET A 54 -6.28 -16.02 -10.16
C MET A 54 -7.35 -15.35 -9.32
N TYR A 55 -8.53 -15.11 -9.89
CA TYR A 55 -9.68 -14.56 -9.15
C TYR A 55 -10.02 -15.43 -7.93
N MET A 56 -10.19 -16.75 -8.13
CA MET A 56 -10.47 -17.67 -7.01
C MET A 56 -9.36 -17.71 -5.96
N TRP A 57 -8.10 -17.61 -6.38
CA TRP A 57 -6.94 -17.61 -5.49
C TRP A 57 -6.87 -16.33 -4.64
N VAL A 58 -7.15 -15.17 -5.25
CA VAL A 58 -7.22 -13.89 -4.53
C VAL A 58 -8.42 -13.86 -3.58
N GLU A 59 -9.60 -14.32 -4.01
CA GLU A 59 -10.79 -14.38 -3.16
C GLU A 59 -10.60 -15.27 -1.92
N ASP A 60 -9.96 -16.44 -2.02
CA ASP A 60 -9.64 -17.27 -0.83
C ASP A 60 -8.76 -16.51 0.19
N ILE A 61 -7.79 -15.74 -0.30
CA ILE A 61 -6.92 -14.91 0.53
C ILE A 61 -7.73 -13.75 1.14
N LEU A 62 -8.57 -13.09 0.37
CA LEU A 62 -9.43 -12.00 0.85
C LEU A 62 -10.41 -12.50 1.92
N ASP A 63 -11.04 -13.65 1.72
CA ASP A 63 -11.96 -14.26 2.70
C ASP A 63 -11.26 -14.54 4.04
N LYS A 64 -10.04 -15.07 4.01
CA LYS A 64 -9.20 -15.24 5.20
C LYS A 64 -8.81 -13.89 5.82
N PHE A 65 -8.42 -12.93 5.00
CA PHE A 65 -8.01 -11.60 5.44
C PHE A 65 -9.16 -10.83 6.12
N MET A 66 -10.38 -10.93 5.60
CA MET A 66 -11.58 -10.25 6.12
C MET A 66 -11.92 -10.64 7.57
N ARG A 67 -11.39 -11.76 8.08
CA ARG A 67 -11.52 -12.16 9.49
C ARG A 67 -11.01 -11.08 10.44
N ILE A 68 -10.05 -10.24 10.03
CA ILE A 68 -9.47 -9.18 10.86
C ILE A 68 -10.53 -8.21 11.39
N TYR A 69 -11.53 -7.84 10.58
CA TYR A 69 -12.57 -6.91 10.99
C TYR A 69 -13.47 -7.51 12.07
N ARG A 70 -13.71 -8.82 12.02
CA ARG A 70 -14.45 -9.54 13.05
C ARG A 70 -13.64 -9.57 14.34
N TYR A 71 -12.36 -9.92 14.25
CA TYR A 71 -11.46 -10.01 15.40
C TYR A 71 -11.35 -8.67 16.14
N GLN A 72 -11.07 -7.59 15.39
CA GLN A 72 -10.96 -6.25 15.95
C GLN A 72 -12.29 -5.64 16.43
N THR A 73 -13.44 -6.19 16.03
CA THR A 73 -14.75 -5.78 16.58
C THR A 73 -15.05 -6.48 17.91
N HIS A 74 -14.43 -7.65 18.17
CA HIS A 74 -14.50 -8.36 19.46
C HIS A 74 -13.27 -8.05 20.34
N ASP A 75 -12.61 -6.93 20.06
CA ASP A 75 -11.43 -6.39 20.72
C ASP A 75 -10.19 -7.30 20.69
N TYR A 76 -10.10 -8.31 19.82
CA TYR A 76 -8.88 -9.09 19.68
C TYR A 76 -7.76 -8.31 19.00
N THR A 77 -6.54 -8.51 19.46
CA THR A 77 -5.34 -7.82 18.98
C THR A 77 -4.11 -8.72 18.99
N PHE A 78 -3.08 -8.30 18.26
CA PHE A 78 -1.87 -9.10 18.02
C PHE A 78 -0.61 -8.33 18.40
N SER A 79 0.36 -9.02 19.02
CA SER A 79 1.63 -8.44 19.48
C SER A 79 2.71 -8.38 18.41
N SER A 80 2.54 -9.07 17.28
CA SER A 80 3.40 -8.99 16.11
C SER A 80 2.59 -9.08 14.80
N ASN A 81 3.19 -8.61 13.71
CA ASN A 81 2.57 -8.70 12.39
C ASN A 81 2.47 -10.16 11.91
N GLU A 82 3.44 -11.00 12.25
CA GLU A 82 3.42 -12.43 11.95
C GLU A 82 2.29 -13.16 12.70
N ARG A 83 2.07 -12.82 13.98
CA ARG A 83 0.94 -13.37 14.76
C ARG A 83 -0.41 -12.91 14.18
N LEU A 84 -0.51 -11.64 13.77
CA LEU A 84 -1.68 -11.14 13.07
C LEU A 84 -1.94 -11.96 11.80
N LEU A 85 -0.95 -12.11 10.92
CA LEU A 85 -1.11 -12.87 9.68
C LEU A 85 -1.43 -14.34 9.93
N HIS A 86 -0.79 -14.96 10.92
CA HIS A 86 -1.09 -16.33 11.33
C HIS A 86 -2.54 -16.48 11.81
N ALA A 87 -3.06 -15.55 12.61
CA ALA A 87 -4.45 -15.61 13.06
C ALA A 87 -5.48 -15.46 11.92
N LEU A 88 -5.10 -14.79 10.83
CA LEU A 88 -5.96 -14.62 9.65
C LEU A 88 -5.94 -15.84 8.74
N GLY A 89 -4.75 -16.27 8.31
CA GLY A 89 -4.57 -17.28 7.27
C GLY A 89 -3.69 -18.48 7.65
N GLY A 90 -3.34 -18.62 8.94
CA GLY A 90 -2.48 -19.69 9.43
C GLY A 90 -1.07 -19.63 8.85
N ASN A 91 -0.48 -20.81 8.67
CA ASN A 91 0.86 -20.96 8.09
C ASN A 91 0.93 -20.52 6.62
N ASP A 92 -0.20 -20.48 5.90
CA ASP A 92 -0.21 -20.06 4.50
C ASP A 92 0.25 -18.60 4.37
N PHE A 93 -0.33 -17.70 5.17
CA PHE A 93 0.03 -16.27 5.12
C PHE A 93 1.46 -16.00 5.59
N THR A 94 1.94 -16.72 6.60
CA THR A 94 3.33 -16.57 7.06
C THR A 94 4.31 -17.18 6.07
N GLN A 95 3.95 -18.26 5.35
CA GLN A 95 4.76 -18.82 4.27
C GLN A 95 4.87 -17.85 3.08
N MET A 96 3.79 -17.13 2.76
CA MET A 96 3.79 -16.13 1.69
C MET A 96 4.77 -14.97 1.94
N LEU A 97 5.13 -14.68 3.21
CA LEU A 97 6.21 -13.73 3.51
C LEU A 97 7.61 -14.25 3.16
N ASN A 98 7.76 -15.57 3.05
CA ASN A 98 9.05 -16.24 2.90
C ASN A 98 9.34 -16.71 1.47
N GLN A 99 8.40 -16.52 0.54
CA GLN A 99 8.50 -16.96 -0.84
C GLN A 99 8.05 -15.84 -1.77
N THR A 100 8.55 -15.86 -3.00
CA THR A 100 8.13 -14.88 -4.00
C THR A 100 6.70 -15.16 -4.47
N ILE A 101 6.03 -14.14 -5.03
CA ILE A 101 4.73 -14.35 -5.68
C ILE A 101 4.87 -15.27 -6.90
N ASP A 102 6.00 -15.22 -7.62
CA ASP A 102 6.30 -16.13 -8.72
C ASP A 102 6.32 -17.60 -8.23
N GLU A 103 7.08 -17.90 -7.18
CA GLU A 103 7.15 -19.25 -6.60
C GLU A 103 5.78 -19.72 -6.09
N SER A 104 5.04 -18.83 -5.42
CA SER A 104 3.73 -19.13 -4.86
C SER A 104 2.72 -19.48 -5.96
N MET A 105 2.69 -18.70 -7.05
CA MET A 105 1.77 -18.92 -8.17
C MET A 105 2.20 -20.11 -9.04
N GLN A 106 3.49 -20.34 -9.25
CA GLN A 106 3.93 -21.54 -9.97
C GLN A 106 3.53 -22.82 -9.22
N LYS A 107 3.67 -22.85 -7.89
CA LYS A 107 3.20 -23.97 -7.05
C LYS A 107 1.68 -24.16 -7.13
N ALA A 108 0.92 -23.08 -7.29
CA ALA A 108 -0.52 -23.11 -7.51
C ALA A 108 -0.93 -23.47 -8.97
N GLY A 109 0.03 -23.77 -9.84
CA GLY A 109 -0.23 -24.24 -11.21
C GLY A 109 -0.49 -23.14 -12.24
N PHE A 110 -0.10 -21.90 -11.96
CA PHE A 110 -0.12 -20.81 -12.94
C PHE A 110 1.03 -20.95 -13.94
N SER A 111 0.78 -20.61 -15.21
CA SER A 111 1.84 -20.66 -16.23
C SER A 111 2.79 -19.47 -16.12
N HIS A 112 4.06 -19.69 -16.42
CA HIS A 112 5.07 -18.63 -16.41
C HIS A 112 4.70 -17.47 -17.36
N LYS A 113 4.06 -17.79 -18.50
CA LYS A 113 3.51 -16.78 -19.41
C LYS A 113 2.48 -15.87 -18.74
N PHE A 114 1.52 -16.44 -18.01
CA PHE A 114 0.50 -15.65 -17.30
C PHE A 114 1.13 -14.81 -16.19
N ILE A 115 2.10 -15.36 -15.46
CA ILE A 115 2.82 -14.61 -14.43
C ILE A 115 3.56 -13.42 -15.07
N ASN A 116 4.27 -13.63 -16.16
CA ASN A 116 5.05 -12.57 -16.81
C ASN A 116 4.19 -11.52 -17.50
N GLU A 117 3.08 -11.91 -18.12
CA GLU A 117 2.25 -11.01 -18.94
C GLU A 117 1.07 -10.40 -18.19
N VAL A 118 0.70 -10.89 -16.99
CA VAL A 118 -0.44 -10.37 -16.22
C VAL A 118 -0.04 -10.00 -14.79
N VAL A 119 0.62 -10.90 -14.07
CA VAL A 119 0.99 -10.70 -12.65
C VAL A 119 2.12 -9.67 -12.53
N CYS A 120 3.17 -9.79 -13.34
CA CYS A 120 4.31 -8.87 -13.32
C CYS A 120 3.90 -7.41 -13.59
N PRO A 121 3.11 -7.09 -14.63
CA PRO A 121 2.59 -5.74 -14.83
C PRO A 121 1.81 -5.20 -13.63
N ALA A 122 1.00 -6.03 -12.96
CA ALA A 122 0.28 -5.65 -11.74
C ALA A 122 1.25 -5.30 -10.59
N MET A 123 2.31 -6.10 -10.38
CA MET A 123 3.34 -5.79 -9.38
C MET A 123 4.04 -4.47 -9.70
N ARG A 124 4.35 -4.22 -10.98
CA ARG A 124 5.10 -3.04 -11.42
C ARG A 124 4.30 -1.75 -11.28
N VAL A 125 2.98 -1.77 -11.52
CA VAL A 125 2.13 -0.58 -11.33
C VAL A 125 1.87 -0.26 -9.86
N ASN A 126 1.70 -1.28 -9.01
CA ASN A 126 1.36 -1.08 -7.60
C ASN A 126 2.59 -0.89 -6.70
N TYR A 127 3.67 -1.63 -6.99
CA TYR A 127 4.85 -1.72 -6.13
C TYR A 127 6.18 -1.42 -6.85
N GLY A 128 6.19 -1.09 -8.14
CA GLY A 128 7.43 -0.73 -8.86
C GLY A 128 8.48 -1.86 -8.92
N GLN A 129 8.11 -3.06 -8.48
CA GLN A 129 8.93 -4.27 -8.42
C GLN A 129 8.30 -5.34 -9.31
N GLY A 130 9.11 -6.31 -9.74
CA GLY A 130 8.64 -7.48 -10.48
C GLY A 130 8.02 -8.54 -9.57
N VAL A 131 7.99 -9.78 -10.05
CA VAL A 131 7.38 -10.93 -9.34
C VAL A 131 8.26 -11.54 -8.25
N ASN A 132 9.39 -10.91 -7.94
CA ASN A 132 10.29 -11.31 -6.85
C ASN A 132 9.86 -10.76 -5.48
N ILE A 133 8.79 -9.97 -5.41
CA ILE A 133 8.21 -9.55 -4.13
C ILE A 133 7.62 -10.74 -3.40
N ASN A 134 7.48 -10.64 -2.07
CA ASN A 134 6.88 -11.71 -1.29
C ASN A 134 5.42 -11.98 -1.73
N GLY A 135 4.97 -13.21 -1.58
CA GLY A 135 3.66 -13.67 -2.02
C GLY A 135 2.50 -12.88 -1.42
N PHE A 136 2.60 -12.41 -0.17
CA PHE A 136 1.50 -11.71 0.50
C PHE A 136 1.30 -10.31 -0.10
N VAL A 137 2.38 -9.57 -0.33
CA VAL A 137 2.35 -8.31 -1.12
C VAL A 137 1.82 -8.57 -2.52
N GLY A 138 2.22 -9.69 -3.14
CA GLY A 138 1.70 -10.12 -4.43
C GLY A 138 0.17 -10.27 -4.44
N ALA A 139 -0.40 -10.95 -3.43
CA ALA A 139 -1.83 -11.09 -3.29
C ALA A 139 -2.55 -9.74 -3.05
N VAL A 140 -1.99 -8.88 -2.19
CA VAL A 140 -2.53 -7.52 -1.96
C VAL A 140 -2.51 -6.70 -3.26
N SER A 141 -1.45 -6.81 -4.06
CA SER A 141 -1.35 -6.17 -5.37
C SER A 141 -2.42 -6.68 -6.35
N LEU A 142 -2.63 -8.00 -6.41
CA LEU A 142 -3.63 -8.61 -7.30
C LEU A 142 -5.06 -8.29 -6.89
N ALA A 143 -5.36 -8.19 -5.59
CA ALA A 143 -6.65 -7.68 -5.11
C ALA A 143 -6.93 -6.25 -5.60
N GLY A 144 -5.88 -5.46 -5.86
CA GLY A 144 -5.98 -4.13 -6.47
C GLY A 144 -6.25 -4.14 -7.98
N VAL A 145 -6.25 -5.30 -8.66
CA VAL A 145 -6.56 -5.43 -10.09
C VAL A 145 -8.05 -5.73 -10.32
N GLU A 146 -8.76 -6.15 -9.27
CA GLU A 146 -10.18 -6.48 -9.35
C GLU A 146 -11.07 -5.26 -9.59
N SER A 147 -12.26 -5.52 -10.14
CA SER A 147 -13.27 -4.49 -10.36
C SER A 147 -13.79 -3.90 -9.04
N GLY A 148 -14.24 -2.65 -9.07
CA GLY A 148 -14.86 -2.01 -7.89
C GLY A 148 -13.92 -1.15 -7.05
N LEU A 149 -12.73 -0.82 -7.57
CA LEU A 149 -11.89 0.26 -7.03
C LEU A 149 -12.67 1.59 -7.00
N TRP A 150 -12.40 2.39 -5.98
CA TRP A 150 -13.08 3.65 -5.74
C TRP A 150 -12.12 4.68 -5.15
N ALA A 151 -12.49 5.95 -5.26
CA ALA A 151 -11.76 7.06 -4.66
C ALA A 151 -12.75 8.03 -4.00
N VAL A 152 -12.30 8.77 -3.00
CA VAL A 152 -13.09 9.86 -2.40
C VAL A 152 -13.12 11.05 -3.36
N LYS A 153 -14.30 11.61 -3.61
CA LYS A 153 -14.44 12.89 -4.33
C LYS A 153 -13.77 14.01 -3.53
N GLY A 154 -12.90 14.78 -4.17
CA GLY A 154 -12.00 15.74 -3.52
C GLY A 154 -10.66 15.13 -3.04
N GLY A 155 -10.49 13.81 -3.22
CA GLY A 155 -9.26 13.07 -3.00
C GLY A 155 -9.20 12.32 -1.66
N ASN A 156 -8.51 11.18 -1.66
CA ASN A 156 -8.39 10.30 -0.50
C ASN A 156 -7.76 10.96 0.74
N LYS A 157 -7.03 12.07 0.58
CA LYS A 157 -6.47 12.87 1.69
C LYS A 157 -7.54 13.31 2.71
N LEU A 158 -8.79 13.48 2.25
CA LEU A 158 -9.90 13.92 3.09
C LEU A 158 -10.24 12.90 4.18
N VAL A 159 -9.96 11.62 3.96
CA VAL A 159 -10.14 10.58 5.00
C VAL A 159 -9.21 10.84 6.17
N CYS A 160 -7.92 11.06 5.92
CA CYS A 160 -6.94 11.33 6.97
C CYS A 160 -7.26 12.63 7.73
N THR A 161 -7.57 13.71 7.01
CA THR A 161 -7.96 14.99 7.63
C THR A 161 -9.23 14.86 8.45
N GLY A 162 -10.24 14.14 7.93
CA GLY A 162 -11.50 13.90 8.64
C GLY A 162 -11.32 13.08 9.91
N LEU A 163 -10.51 12.02 9.88
CA LEU A 163 -10.23 11.19 11.06
C LEU A 163 -9.49 11.95 12.16
N ILE A 164 -8.51 12.80 11.80
CA ILE A 164 -7.82 13.67 12.76
C ILE A 164 -8.82 14.60 13.47
N TYR A 165 -9.73 15.21 12.70
CA TYR A 165 -10.76 16.08 13.25
C TYR A 165 -11.75 15.32 14.13
N ALA A 166 -12.25 14.16 13.68
CA ALA A 166 -13.18 13.33 14.43
C ALA A 166 -12.59 12.82 15.75
N ALA A 167 -11.29 12.50 15.76
CA ALA A 167 -10.56 12.11 16.97
C ALA A 167 -10.36 13.27 17.96
N LYS A 168 -10.67 14.52 17.58
CA LYS A 168 -10.39 15.75 18.35
C LYS A 168 -8.92 15.81 18.78
N ALA A 169 -8.03 15.32 17.93
CA ALA A 169 -6.61 15.22 18.23
C ALA A 169 -5.95 16.61 18.25
N GLN A 170 -5.08 16.86 19.23
CA GLN A 170 -4.20 18.02 19.20
C GLN A 170 -3.04 17.74 18.24
N VAL A 171 -3.08 18.34 17.06
CA VAL A 171 -1.99 18.24 16.08
C VAL A 171 -0.92 19.27 16.39
N ILE A 172 0.30 18.81 16.65
CA ILE A 172 1.47 19.66 16.84
C ILE A 172 2.31 19.59 15.57
N PRO A 173 2.37 20.65 14.74
CA PRO A 173 3.24 20.67 13.57
C PRO A 173 4.71 20.70 14.01
N GLY A 174 5.40 19.57 13.85
CA GLY A 174 6.80 19.45 14.21
C GLY A 174 7.40 18.09 13.86
N THR A 175 8.72 18.01 14.02
CA THR A 175 9.49 16.78 13.77
C THR A 175 10.03 16.25 15.09
N VAL A 176 9.68 15.01 15.42
CA VAL A 176 10.22 14.32 16.60
C VAL A 176 11.71 14.06 16.42
N LEU A 177 12.51 14.44 17.42
CA LEU A 177 13.97 14.32 17.43
C LEU A 177 14.45 13.16 18.29
N SER A 178 13.86 12.99 19.47
CA SER A 178 14.24 11.91 20.38
C SER A 178 13.11 11.47 21.30
N ILE A 179 13.19 10.21 21.72
CA ILE A 179 12.33 9.61 22.73
C ILE A 179 13.24 9.06 23.82
N GLU A 180 12.90 9.29 25.09
CA GLU A 180 13.65 8.80 26.24
C GLU A 180 12.68 8.32 27.36
N PRO A 181 12.88 7.14 27.95
CA PRO A 181 12.13 6.75 29.14
C PRO A 181 12.60 7.57 30.35
N LYS A 182 11.66 8.11 31.11
CA LYS A 182 11.88 8.81 32.38
C LYS A 182 11.01 8.18 33.46
N THR A 183 11.59 8.01 34.64
CA THR A 183 10.87 7.54 35.82
C THR A 183 10.58 8.74 36.73
N ARG A 184 9.33 8.90 37.17
CA ARG A 184 8.94 9.91 38.14
C ARG A 184 8.25 9.26 39.34
N PRO A 185 8.50 9.72 40.58
CA PRO A 185 7.71 9.30 41.73
C PRO A 185 6.28 9.84 41.60
N ASN A 186 5.28 9.01 41.91
CA ASN A 186 3.89 9.43 42.05
C ASN A 186 3.63 9.92 43.49
N SER A 187 2.44 10.50 43.71
CA SER A 187 2.01 11.01 45.02
C SER A 187 1.90 9.94 46.12
N ALA A 188 1.87 8.66 45.76
CA ALA A 188 1.80 7.52 46.68
C ALA A 188 3.16 6.87 46.96
N GLY A 189 4.25 7.35 46.34
CA GLY A 189 5.61 6.80 46.48
C GLY A 189 6.00 5.73 45.47
N ASP A 190 5.09 5.29 44.59
CA ASP A 190 5.43 4.39 43.49
C ASP A 190 6.10 5.15 42.34
N THR A 191 6.77 4.42 41.46
CA THR A 191 7.40 5.00 40.27
C THR A 191 6.54 4.81 39.04
N VAL A 192 6.29 5.90 38.31
CA VAL A 192 5.60 5.88 37.02
C VAL A 192 6.61 6.09 35.91
N LYS A 193 6.58 5.21 34.92
CA LYS A 193 7.38 5.31 33.70
C LYS A 193 6.63 6.14 32.68
N LEU A 194 7.26 7.21 32.22
CA LEU A 194 6.76 8.13 31.21
C LEU A 194 7.80 8.27 30.10
N TYR A 195 7.36 8.72 28.93
CA TYR A 195 8.22 8.95 27.78
C TYR A 195 8.38 10.43 27.52
N HIS A 196 9.60 10.91 27.65
CA HIS A 196 9.98 12.27 27.27
C HIS A 196 10.21 12.31 25.77
N VAL A 197 9.39 13.06 25.06
CA VAL A 197 9.46 13.20 23.60
C VAL A 197 9.89 14.63 23.28
N THR A 198 11.05 14.75 22.64
CA THR A 198 11.60 16.02 22.18
C THR A 198 11.31 16.18 20.70
N TYR A 199 10.82 17.35 20.31
CA TYR A 199 10.46 17.66 18.93
C TYR A 199 10.79 19.10 18.58
N ASN A 200 11.02 19.37 17.29
CA ASN A 200 11.18 20.71 16.77
C ASN A 200 9.86 21.19 16.16
N SER A 201 9.29 22.25 16.71
CA SER A 201 8.06 22.89 16.24
C SER A 201 8.36 24.20 15.53
N THR A 202 7.34 24.86 14.96
CA THR A 202 7.47 26.20 14.40
C THR A 202 7.92 27.25 15.43
N SER A 203 7.65 27.03 16.71
CA SER A 203 8.10 27.87 17.84
C SER A 203 9.48 27.49 18.39
N GLY A 204 10.16 26.53 17.78
CA GLY A 204 11.46 26.00 18.21
C GLY A 204 11.38 24.64 18.89
N SER A 205 12.48 24.25 19.54
CA SER A 205 12.59 22.97 20.24
C SER A 205 11.69 22.95 21.47
N SER A 206 10.85 21.93 21.57
CA SER A 206 9.97 21.69 22.70
C SER A 206 9.97 20.22 23.11
N SER A 207 9.33 19.91 24.23
CA SER A 207 9.24 18.54 24.70
C SER A 207 8.08 18.34 25.66
N ASP A 208 7.48 17.14 25.62
CA ASP A 208 6.39 16.76 26.50
C ASP A 208 6.58 15.33 27.04
N MET A 209 5.77 14.96 28.04
CA MET A 209 5.77 13.65 28.66
C MET A 209 4.50 12.88 28.28
N TYR A 210 4.65 11.62 27.91
CA TYR A 210 3.53 10.76 27.48
C TYR A 210 3.54 9.42 28.20
N ASP A 211 2.37 8.89 28.53
CA ASP A 211 2.21 7.54 29.10
C ASP A 211 2.44 6.43 28.07
N ILE A 212 2.02 6.68 26.82
CA ILE A 212 2.06 5.76 25.69
C ILE A 212 2.57 6.50 24.47
N VAL A 213 3.47 5.86 23.71
CA VAL A 213 3.97 6.40 22.44
C VAL A 213 3.65 5.44 21.30
N ILE A 214 2.91 5.93 20.29
CA ILE A 214 2.62 5.17 19.08
C ILE A 214 3.35 5.80 17.91
N ILE A 215 4.20 5.01 17.26
CA ILE A 215 5.06 5.44 16.15
C ILE A 215 4.45 4.96 14.83
N ALA A 216 3.93 5.93 14.07
CA ALA A 216 3.43 5.72 12.71
C ALA A 216 4.45 6.11 11.63
N ALA A 217 5.55 6.79 11.98
CA ALA A 217 6.60 7.14 11.03
C ALA A 217 7.50 5.93 10.75
N PRO A 218 7.89 5.67 9.49
CA PRO A 218 8.90 4.65 9.18
C PRO A 218 10.21 4.88 9.92
N LEU A 219 10.69 3.90 10.68
CA LEU A 219 11.90 4.01 11.49
C LEU A 219 13.22 3.76 10.73
N ASN A 220 13.17 3.69 9.40
CA ASN A 220 14.39 3.70 8.59
C ASN A 220 15.05 5.08 8.66
N ARG A 221 16.38 5.15 8.86
CA ARG A 221 17.14 6.40 9.00
C ARG A 221 16.99 7.39 7.83
N LYS A 222 16.68 6.92 6.62
CA LYS A 222 16.40 7.78 5.45
C LYS A 222 15.00 8.44 5.51
N MET A 223 14.09 7.88 6.31
CA MET A 223 12.70 8.32 6.44
C MET A 223 12.45 9.13 7.71
N SER A 224 12.97 8.66 8.85
CA SER A 224 12.89 9.37 10.11
C SER A 224 14.21 9.29 10.86
N ASN A 225 14.55 10.36 11.57
CA ASN A 225 15.80 10.48 12.33
C ASN A 225 15.49 10.64 13.83
N ILE A 226 14.68 9.72 14.37
CA ILE A 226 14.31 9.72 15.79
C ILE A 226 15.39 9.00 16.57
N THR A 227 15.97 9.67 17.56
CA THR A 227 16.98 9.07 18.45
C THR A 227 16.29 8.46 19.68
N PHE A 228 16.42 7.15 19.87
CA PHE A 228 15.97 6.46 21.07
C PHE A 228 17.10 6.47 22.11
N ARG A 229 16.89 7.17 23.23
CA ARG A 229 17.91 7.36 24.28
C ARG A 229 17.59 6.52 25.50
N ASN A 230 18.62 5.95 26.13
CA ASN A 230 18.52 5.29 27.45
C ASN A 230 17.47 4.17 27.52
N PHE A 231 17.22 3.47 26.41
CA PHE A 231 16.37 2.28 26.37
C PHE A 231 17.14 1.04 26.81
N ASN A 232 16.51 0.22 27.65
CA ASN A 232 17.00 -1.09 28.03
C ASN A 232 15.84 -2.12 27.97
N PRO A 233 15.86 -3.07 27.03
CA PRO A 233 16.86 -3.22 25.96
C PRO A 233 16.81 -2.06 24.94
N PRO A 234 17.88 -1.83 24.16
CA PRO A 234 17.87 -0.85 23.08
C PRO A 234 16.79 -1.12 22.04
N ILE A 235 16.21 -0.07 21.46
CA ILE A 235 15.27 -0.20 20.34
C ILE A 235 16.03 -0.71 19.11
N PRO A 236 15.53 -1.73 18.38
CA PRO A 236 16.17 -2.26 17.18
C PRO A 236 16.36 -1.19 16.10
N GLU A 237 17.46 -1.28 15.35
CA GLU A 237 17.66 -0.45 14.16
C GLU A 237 17.05 -1.12 12.92
N PHE A 238 16.41 -0.32 12.07
CA PHE A 238 15.79 -0.77 10.83
C PHE A 238 16.57 -0.21 9.64
N SER A 239 17.43 -1.04 9.03
CA SER A 239 18.32 -0.64 7.94
C SER A 239 17.78 -0.96 6.55
N ASN A 240 16.82 -1.87 6.46
CA ASN A 240 16.30 -2.36 5.19
C ASN A 240 15.74 -1.21 4.32
N PRO A 241 16.07 -1.16 3.02
CA PRO A 241 15.78 -0.02 2.17
C PRO A 241 14.28 0.15 1.90
N TYR A 242 13.87 1.38 1.65
CA TYR A 242 12.55 1.70 1.10
C TYR A 242 12.65 1.82 -0.43
N HIS A 243 11.58 1.42 -1.10
CA HIS A 243 11.42 1.56 -2.53
C HIS A 243 11.12 3.01 -2.90
N GLN A 244 11.92 3.59 -3.79
CA GLN A 244 11.65 4.90 -4.36
C GLN A 244 10.62 4.78 -5.47
N THR A 245 9.57 5.59 -5.39
CA THR A 245 8.59 5.75 -6.47
C THR A 245 8.73 7.13 -7.09
N VAL A 246 8.66 7.19 -8.41
CA VAL A 246 8.58 8.44 -9.17
C VAL A 246 7.30 8.41 -10.00
N ALA A 247 6.45 9.41 -9.77
CA ALA A 247 5.30 9.72 -10.61
C ALA A 247 5.57 11.02 -11.38
N THR A 248 5.61 10.92 -12.71
CA THR A 248 5.73 12.06 -13.61
C THR A 248 4.36 12.33 -14.23
N PHE A 249 3.78 13.49 -13.94
CA PHE A 249 2.53 13.95 -14.52
C PHE A 249 2.83 14.83 -15.73
N VAL A 250 2.29 14.47 -16.89
CA VAL A 250 2.54 15.16 -18.16
C VAL A 250 1.20 15.54 -18.77
N HIS A 251 0.96 16.84 -18.95
CA HIS A 251 -0.14 17.31 -19.80
C HIS A 251 0.37 17.32 -21.24
N GLY A 252 -0.07 16.36 -22.05
CA GLY A 252 0.50 16.18 -23.38
C GLY A 252 -0.07 14.99 -24.16
N ARG A 253 0.46 14.82 -25.37
CA ARG A 253 0.08 13.78 -26.32
C ARG A 253 1.15 12.70 -26.36
N LEU A 254 0.75 11.45 -26.09
CA LEU A 254 1.65 10.30 -26.24
C LEU A 254 2.09 10.15 -27.69
N ASN A 255 3.35 9.77 -27.86
CA ASN A 255 3.90 9.35 -29.14
C ASN A 255 3.47 7.89 -29.40
N ALA A 256 2.40 7.68 -30.17
CA ALA A 256 1.88 6.34 -30.45
C ALA A 256 2.92 5.42 -31.11
N SER A 257 3.82 5.98 -31.93
CA SER A 257 4.90 5.23 -32.59
C SER A 257 5.93 4.65 -31.60
N PHE A 258 6.05 5.21 -30.39
CA PHE A 258 6.84 4.58 -29.31
C PHE A 258 6.32 3.17 -28.98
N PHE A 259 5.02 2.93 -29.16
CA PHE A 259 4.36 1.66 -28.91
C PHE A 259 4.08 0.85 -30.19
N GLY A 260 4.74 1.18 -31.30
CA GLY A 260 4.60 0.45 -32.58
C GLY A 260 3.38 0.80 -33.41
N TYR A 261 2.63 1.85 -33.05
CA TYR A 261 1.48 2.32 -33.83
C TYR A 261 1.92 3.31 -34.92
N GLU A 262 1.72 2.94 -36.19
CA GLU A 262 1.97 3.83 -37.34
C GLU A 262 0.93 4.94 -37.43
N ASP A 263 -0.35 4.59 -37.25
CA ASP A 263 -1.46 5.56 -37.18
C ASP A 263 -1.80 5.87 -35.71
N PRO A 264 -1.55 7.11 -35.22
CA PRO A 264 -1.92 7.52 -33.87
C PRO A 264 -3.43 7.47 -33.59
N SER A 265 -4.29 7.40 -34.62
CA SER A 265 -5.74 7.31 -34.44
C SER A 265 -6.19 5.93 -33.96
N ALA A 266 -5.41 4.88 -34.27
CA ALA A 266 -5.68 3.53 -33.80
C ALA A 266 -5.30 3.32 -32.33
N PHE A 267 -4.50 4.21 -31.74
CA PHE A 267 -4.09 4.14 -30.34
C PHE A 267 -5.20 4.65 -29.40
N HIS A 268 -5.76 3.76 -28.58
CA HIS A 268 -6.94 4.05 -27.75
C HIS A 268 -6.80 3.65 -26.27
N PHE A 269 -5.62 3.19 -25.84
CA PHE A 269 -5.38 2.83 -24.46
C PHE A 269 -5.22 4.08 -23.60
N GLY A 270 -5.96 4.15 -22.49
CA GLY A 270 -5.75 5.18 -21.46
C GLY A 270 -5.02 4.63 -20.23
N SER A 271 -4.66 3.35 -20.23
CA SER A 271 -3.77 2.74 -19.25
C SER A 271 -2.84 1.75 -19.97
N ILE A 272 -1.55 1.84 -19.67
CA ILE A 272 -0.52 0.98 -20.23
C ILE A 272 0.29 0.42 -19.08
N LEU A 273 0.30 -0.90 -18.95
CA LEU A 273 1.13 -1.61 -17.99
C LEU A 273 2.33 -2.22 -18.73
N THR A 274 3.48 -2.33 -18.07
CA THR A 274 4.66 -2.94 -18.69
C THR A 274 5.06 -4.23 -18.02
N THR A 275 5.53 -5.19 -18.80
CA THR A 275 6.25 -6.34 -18.25
C THR A 275 7.64 -5.91 -17.79
N GLU A 276 8.37 -6.81 -17.12
CA GLU A 276 9.77 -6.55 -16.81
C GLU A 276 10.62 -6.58 -18.09
N ASN A 277 11.21 -5.44 -18.44
CA ASN A 277 12.14 -5.30 -19.55
C ASN A 277 13.21 -4.25 -19.19
N PRO A 278 14.50 -4.61 -19.12
CA PRO A 278 15.58 -3.67 -18.79
C PRO A 278 15.71 -2.47 -19.73
N LYS A 279 15.22 -2.59 -20.98
CA LYS A 279 15.23 -1.49 -21.96
C LYS A 279 14.11 -0.48 -21.74
N LEU A 280 13.06 -0.83 -20.99
CA LEU A 280 11.96 0.06 -20.69
C LEU A 280 12.26 0.95 -19.48
N PHE A 281 12.21 2.26 -19.70
CA PHE A 281 12.41 3.25 -18.64
C PHE A 281 11.13 3.58 -17.84
N ILE A 282 9.99 2.94 -18.18
CA ILE A 282 8.69 3.13 -17.54
C ILE A 282 8.13 1.82 -16.96
N ASN A 283 7.45 1.93 -15.82
CA ASN A 283 6.73 0.84 -15.18
C ASN A 283 5.26 0.79 -15.62
N SER A 284 4.63 1.95 -15.82
CA SER A 284 3.26 2.05 -16.32
C SER A 284 2.91 3.50 -16.66
N LEU A 285 1.81 3.67 -17.38
CA LEU A 285 1.21 4.94 -17.76
C LEU A 285 -0.30 4.87 -17.56
N GLY A 286 -0.92 5.96 -17.14
CA GLY A 286 -2.36 6.03 -17.08
C GLY A 286 -2.85 7.47 -17.13
N VAL A 287 -3.96 7.68 -17.83
CA VAL A 287 -4.70 8.94 -17.78
C VAL A 287 -5.24 9.13 -16.37
N VAL A 288 -5.10 10.35 -15.86
CA VAL A 288 -5.65 10.73 -14.54
C VAL A 288 -6.66 11.85 -14.68
N SER A 289 -7.77 11.72 -13.95
CA SER A 289 -8.81 12.74 -13.85
C SER A 289 -8.63 13.62 -12.60
N PRO A 290 -9.13 14.87 -12.61
CA PRO A 290 -9.14 15.72 -11.42
C PRO A 290 -9.89 15.08 -10.24
N ALA A 291 -9.38 15.24 -9.02
CA ALA A 291 -9.99 14.62 -7.84
C ALA A 291 -11.39 15.18 -7.51
N GLU A 292 -11.68 16.42 -7.91
CA GLU A 292 -12.98 17.06 -7.65
C GLU A 292 -14.11 16.53 -8.54
N ASN A 293 -13.79 15.95 -9.70
CA ASN A 293 -14.73 15.46 -10.71
C ASN A 293 -15.95 16.39 -10.87
N THR A 294 -15.74 17.51 -11.56
CA THR A 294 -16.83 18.39 -11.99
C THR A 294 -17.71 17.66 -13.02
N PRO A 295 -19.04 17.67 -12.86
CA PRO A 295 -19.96 16.89 -13.71
C PRO A 295 -20.01 17.32 -15.19
N SER A 296 -19.27 18.37 -15.57
CA SER A 296 -19.24 18.95 -16.91
C SER A 296 -18.03 18.55 -17.75
N GLU A 297 -17.08 17.77 -17.23
CA GLU A 297 -15.94 17.33 -18.03
C GLU A 297 -16.36 16.13 -18.89
N GLU A 298 -16.83 16.43 -20.11
CA GLU A 298 -16.72 15.50 -21.23
C GLU A 298 -15.33 14.85 -21.17
N LYS A 299 -15.25 13.51 -21.33
CA LYS A 299 -13.96 12.79 -21.35
C LYS A 299 -13.01 13.54 -22.27
N LEU A 300 -12.04 14.25 -21.69
CA LEU A 300 -11.07 14.99 -22.48
C LEU A 300 -10.47 14.00 -23.48
N PRO A 301 -10.39 14.37 -24.78
CA PRO A 301 -9.76 13.51 -25.77
C PRO A 301 -8.39 13.09 -25.25
N LEU A 302 -7.95 11.84 -25.48
CA LEU A 302 -6.61 11.36 -25.08
C LEU A 302 -5.48 12.33 -25.49
N ARG A 303 -5.71 13.11 -26.55
CA ARG A 303 -4.83 14.15 -27.10
C ARG A 303 -4.60 15.35 -26.17
N SER A 304 -5.42 15.55 -25.14
CA SER A 304 -5.38 16.65 -24.16
C SER A 304 -5.46 16.12 -22.72
N ALA A 305 -5.07 14.86 -22.51
CA ALA A 305 -5.11 14.21 -21.20
C ALA A 305 -3.89 14.56 -20.35
N VAL A 306 -4.04 14.43 -19.03
CA VAL A 306 -2.92 14.37 -18.10
C VAL A 306 -2.53 12.91 -17.90
N TRP A 307 -1.30 12.58 -18.25
CA TRP A 307 -0.71 11.25 -18.10
C TRP A 307 0.11 11.17 -16.84
N LYS A 308 -0.16 10.17 -16.00
CA LYS A 308 0.71 9.76 -14.90
C LYS A 308 1.61 8.64 -15.39
N VAL A 309 2.91 8.86 -15.35
CA VAL A 309 3.95 7.88 -15.71
C VAL A 309 4.68 7.46 -14.45
N PHE A 310 4.65 6.16 -14.16
CA PHE A 310 5.49 5.57 -13.11
C PHE A 310 6.82 5.11 -13.70
N SER A 311 7.92 5.47 -13.05
CA SER A 311 9.28 5.11 -13.45
C SER A 311 10.17 4.90 -12.22
N ARG A 312 11.33 4.27 -12.42
CA ARG A 312 12.33 4.07 -11.35
C ARG A 312 13.00 5.38 -10.94
N GLU A 313 13.30 6.22 -11.93
CA GLU A 313 13.92 7.54 -11.77
C GLU A 313 13.12 8.61 -12.54
N PRO A 314 13.31 9.92 -12.23
CA PRO A 314 12.74 11.00 -13.03
C PRO A 314 13.10 10.86 -14.52
N LEU A 315 12.11 11.03 -15.39
CA LEU A 315 12.31 10.91 -16.84
C LEU A 315 13.25 12.02 -17.33
N THR A 316 14.23 11.65 -18.15
CA THR A 316 15.08 12.63 -18.84
C THR A 316 14.30 13.34 -19.95
N LYS A 317 14.83 14.46 -20.46
CA LYS A 317 14.20 15.19 -21.57
C LYS A 317 14.10 14.31 -22.82
N GLU A 318 15.11 13.48 -23.08
CA GLU A 318 15.15 12.54 -24.19
C GLU A 318 14.07 11.47 -24.02
N GLN A 319 13.92 10.90 -22.83
CA GLN A 319 12.86 9.94 -22.52
C GLN A 319 11.46 10.54 -22.65
N LEU A 320 11.28 11.78 -22.21
CA LEU A 320 10.02 12.52 -22.39
C LEU A 320 9.70 12.74 -23.86
N ASN A 321 10.67 13.16 -24.67
CA ASN A 321 10.49 13.38 -26.11
C ASN A 321 10.29 12.09 -26.89
N LEU A 322 10.82 10.96 -26.40
CA LEU A 322 10.54 9.64 -26.97
C LEU A 322 9.08 9.25 -26.70
N LEU A 323 8.61 9.46 -25.46
CA LEU A 323 7.32 8.99 -25.00
C LEU A 323 6.15 9.91 -25.38
N PHE A 324 6.38 11.22 -25.51
CA PHE A 324 5.38 12.22 -25.84
C PHE A 324 5.77 12.97 -27.11
N SER A 325 4.84 13.05 -28.07
CA SER A 325 5.04 13.83 -29.30
C SER A 325 5.03 15.34 -29.02
N SER A 326 4.31 15.75 -27.97
CA SER A 326 4.20 17.14 -27.51
C SER A 326 3.67 17.15 -26.07
N TYR A 327 4.13 18.11 -25.25
CA TYR A 327 3.60 18.32 -23.91
C TYR A 327 3.69 19.80 -23.50
N ASP A 328 2.73 20.26 -22.71
CA ASP A 328 2.66 21.65 -22.25
C ASP A 328 3.26 21.83 -20.85
N SER A 329 3.12 20.82 -20.00
CA SER A 329 3.64 20.87 -18.63
C SER A 329 4.02 19.50 -18.10
N VAL A 330 5.03 19.50 -17.22
CA VAL A 330 5.55 18.30 -16.54
C VAL A 330 5.67 18.59 -15.06
N LYS A 331 5.11 17.72 -14.22
CA LYS A 331 5.26 17.76 -12.77
C LYS A 331 5.76 16.42 -12.26
N VAL A 332 6.91 16.42 -11.61
CA VAL A 332 7.50 15.21 -11.02
C VAL A 332 7.23 15.18 -9.52
N LYS A 333 6.81 14.01 -9.01
CA LYS A 333 6.77 13.71 -7.59
C LYS A 333 7.59 12.46 -7.32
N LYS A 334 8.56 12.58 -6.41
CA LYS A 334 9.40 11.49 -5.92
C LYS A 334 9.16 11.31 -4.43
N TRP A 335 9.08 10.07 -3.98
CA TRP A 335 8.99 9.71 -2.57
C TRP A 335 9.47 8.27 -2.34
N LEU A 336 9.76 7.94 -1.09
CA LEU A 336 9.95 6.57 -0.63
C LEU A 336 8.58 6.05 -0.20
N ALA A 337 8.09 5.02 -0.90
CA ALA A 337 6.68 4.65 -0.86
C ALA A 337 6.38 3.54 0.16
N TYR A 338 7.23 2.52 0.20
CA TYR A 338 7.08 1.32 1.03
C TYR A 338 8.43 0.62 1.18
N PRO A 339 8.57 -0.36 2.09
CA PRO A 339 9.73 -1.24 2.15
C PRO A 339 10.08 -1.87 0.79
N HIS A 340 11.37 -2.02 0.49
CA HIS A 340 11.79 -2.82 -0.65
C HIS A 340 11.61 -4.30 -0.32
N TYR A 341 10.69 -4.96 -1.00
CA TYR A 341 10.36 -6.36 -0.72
C TYR A 341 11.38 -7.31 -1.35
N SER A 342 11.95 -8.20 -0.55
CA SER A 342 12.89 -9.25 -0.94
C SER A 342 12.78 -10.40 0.07
N PRO A 343 11.91 -11.40 -0.17
CA PRO A 343 11.75 -12.51 0.75
C PRO A 343 13.07 -13.28 0.97
N PRO A 344 13.29 -13.86 2.17
CA PRO A 344 12.33 -13.95 3.27
C PRO A 344 12.17 -12.63 4.04
N GLU A 345 10.91 -12.25 4.29
CA GLU A 345 10.58 -11.03 5.02
C GLU A 345 10.46 -11.29 6.52
N LYS A 346 11.08 -10.41 7.31
CA LYS A 346 10.86 -10.35 8.76
C LYS A 346 10.22 -9.00 9.09
N CYS A 347 9.02 -9.02 9.63
CA CYS A 347 8.35 -7.77 9.97
C CYS A 347 8.99 -7.16 11.21
N PRO A 348 9.09 -5.82 11.28
CA PRO A 348 9.41 -5.12 12.51
C PRO A 348 8.44 -5.49 13.63
N PRO A 349 8.92 -5.52 14.88
CA PRO A 349 8.06 -5.76 16.03
C PRO A 349 7.04 -4.64 16.19
N VAL A 350 5.81 -5.00 16.55
CA VAL A 350 4.74 -4.03 16.85
C VAL A 350 4.99 -3.40 18.22
N ILE A 351 5.55 -4.14 19.18
CA ILE A 351 5.95 -3.62 20.50
C ILE A 351 7.46 -3.35 20.46
N LEU A 352 7.87 -2.09 20.56
CA LEU A 352 9.29 -1.71 20.60
C LEU A 352 9.84 -1.75 22.03
N HIS A 353 9.00 -1.39 22.98
CA HIS A 353 9.29 -1.35 24.41
C HIS A 353 7.93 -1.33 25.15
N ASP A 354 7.91 -1.56 26.47
CA ASP A 354 6.73 -1.29 27.30
C ASP A 354 6.08 0.05 26.90
N ARG A 355 4.79 0.05 26.56
CA ARG A 355 4.00 1.22 26.12
C ARG A 355 4.55 2.02 24.92
N ILE A 356 5.46 1.45 24.13
CA ILE A 356 5.88 1.99 22.83
C ILE A 356 5.52 1.02 21.72
N TYR A 357 4.66 1.45 20.81
CA TYR A 357 4.17 0.64 19.70
C TYR A 357 4.62 1.21 18.35
N TYR A 358 4.99 0.34 17.42
CA TYR A 358 5.38 0.67 16.05
C TYR A 358 4.39 0.08 15.05
N LEU A 359 3.39 0.87 14.67
CA LEU A 359 2.34 0.40 13.76
C LEU A 359 2.81 0.34 12.30
N ASN A 360 3.77 1.18 11.90
CA ASN A 360 4.24 1.21 10.51
C ASN A 360 5.08 -0.02 10.14
N GLY A 361 5.40 -0.88 11.12
CA GLY A 361 5.96 -2.20 10.86
C GLY A 361 5.10 -3.05 9.92
N ILE A 362 3.79 -2.82 9.87
CA ILE A 362 2.86 -3.56 9.00
C ILE A 362 3.18 -3.41 7.50
N GLU A 363 3.84 -2.32 7.09
CA GLU A 363 4.18 -2.10 5.68
C GLU A 363 5.13 -3.15 5.12
N TRP A 364 5.87 -3.86 6.00
CA TRP A 364 6.73 -4.98 5.63
C TRP A 364 5.93 -6.24 5.28
N ALA A 365 4.74 -6.42 5.87
CA ALA A 365 3.81 -7.46 5.46
C ALA A 365 3.14 -7.08 4.14
N ALA A 366 2.57 -5.87 4.07
CA ALA A 366 2.15 -5.21 2.84
C ALA A 366 1.84 -3.73 3.10
N SER A 367 2.28 -2.83 2.22
CA SER A 367 1.89 -1.42 2.28
C SER A 367 0.61 -1.19 1.48
N ALA A 368 -0.43 -0.73 2.17
CA ALA A 368 -1.68 -0.22 1.62
C ALA A 368 -2.40 0.57 2.72
N MET A 369 -3.27 1.52 2.34
CA MET A 369 -4.05 2.31 3.33
C MET A 369 -4.86 1.44 4.30
N GLU A 370 -5.39 0.31 3.82
CA GLU A 370 -6.14 -0.63 4.67
C GLU A 370 -5.25 -1.30 5.72
N MET A 371 -4.02 -1.69 5.34
CA MET A 371 -3.04 -2.28 6.26
C MET A 371 -2.65 -1.28 7.36
N SER A 372 -2.44 -0.01 7.01
CA SER A 372 -2.15 1.04 7.99
C SER A 372 -3.31 1.24 8.99
N ALA A 373 -4.55 1.15 8.53
CA ALA A 373 -5.72 1.29 9.40
C ALA A 373 -5.93 0.08 10.33
N ILE A 374 -5.71 -1.13 9.81
CA ILE A 374 -5.69 -2.36 10.60
C ILE A 374 -4.62 -2.27 11.68
N ALA A 375 -3.40 -1.85 11.33
CA ALA A 375 -2.31 -1.70 12.28
C ALA A 375 -2.59 -0.62 13.33
N ALA A 376 -3.22 0.49 12.95
CA ALA A 376 -3.63 1.52 13.89
C ALA A 376 -4.67 1.01 14.90
N LYS A 377 -5.70 0.29 14.44
CA LYS A 377 -6.69 -0.32 15.34
C LYS A 377 -6.06 -1.40 16.23
N ASN A 378 -5.16 -2.21 15.69
CA ASN A 378 -4.39 -3.20 16.45
C ASN A 378 -3.55 -2.52 17.55
N ALA A 379 -2.78 -1.47 17.23
CA ALA A 379 -1.97 -0.75 18.21
C ALA A 379 -2.81 -0.11 19.32
N ALA A 380 -3.98 0.45 18.98
CA ALA A 380 -4.90 1.04 19.96
C ALA A 380 -5.47 -0.03 20.92
N LEU A 381 -5.94 -1.17 20.39
CA LEU A 381 -6.43 -2.29 21.19
C LEU A 381 -5.33 -2.90 22.05
N LEU A 382 -4.13 -3.09 21.49
CA LEU A 382 -2.98 -3.62 22.21
C LEU A 382 -2.57 -2.70 23.37
N ALA A 383 -2.53 -1.39 23.14
CA ALA A 383 -2.27 -0.41 24.18
C ALA A 383 -3.33 -0.45 25.28
N TYR A 384 -4.61 -0.51 24.91
CA TYR A 384 -5.73 -0.61 25.86
C TYR A 384 -5.64 -1.88 26.72
N HIS A 385 -5.47 -3.04 26.10
CA HIS A 385 -5.45 -4.31 26.82
C HIS A 385 -4.23 -4.45 27.73
N GLN A 386 -3.06 -3.97 27.31
CA GLN A 386 -1.88 -3.94 28.17
C GLN A 386 -2.04 -2.95 29.33
N TRP A 387 -2.73 -1.83 29.12
CA TRP A 387 -3.00 -0.85 30.16
C TRP A 387 -3.90 -1.40 31.27
N TYR A 388 -4.93 -2.18 30.90
CA TYR A 388 -5.91 -2.74 31.85
C TYR A 388 -5.64 -4.19 32.26
N GLY A 389 -4.62 -4.85 31.69
CA GLY A 389 -4.26 -6.23 32.02
C GLY A 389 -5.14 -7.31 31.36
N ASN A 390 -5.84 -6.98 30.27
CA ASN A 390 -6.74 -7.89 29.54
C ASN A 390 -5.95 -8.82 28.58
N THR A 391 -5.13 -9.70 29.14
CA THR A 391 -4.23 -10.57 28.35
C THR A 391 -4.98 -11.63 27.54
N ASP A 392 -6.22 -11.96 27.91
CA ASP A 392 -7.11 -12.90 27.21
C ASP A 392 -7.58 -12.39 25.83
N LYS A 393 -7.34 -11.11 25.52
CA LYS A 393 -7.66 -10.49 24.22
C LYS A 393 -6.44 -10.36 23.29
N ILE A 394 -5.26 -10.72 23.75
CA ILE A 394 -4.00 -10.60 23.00
C ILE A 394 -3.56 -11.97 22.49
N ASP A 395 -3.21 -12.07 21.21
CA ASP A 395 -2.63 -13.25 20.55
C ASP A 395 -3.41 -14.55 20.80
N GLN A 396 -4.73 -14.47 20.75
CA GLN A 396 -5.57 -15.64 20.89
C GLN A 396 -5.49 -16.52 19.63
N GLU A 397 -5.26 -17.80 19.85
CA GLU A 397 -5.31 -18.82 18.80
C GLU A 397 -6.76 -19.28 18.54
N ASP A 398 -6.98 -19.88 17.37
CA ASP A 398 -8.24 -20.49 16.94
C ASP A 398 -9.46 -19.56 16.99
N LEU A 399 -9.23 -18.24 16.87
CA LEU A 399 -10.27 -17.22 16.90
C LEU A 399 -11.37 -17.44 15.87
N HIS A 400 -11.02 -17.97 14.69
CA HIS A 400 -11.99 -18.25 13.65
C HIS A 400 -13.06 -19.25 14.11
N GLU A 401 -12.63 -20.34 14.77
CA GLU A 401 -13.53 -21.38 15.27
C GLU A 401 -14.25 -20.94 16.55
N LYS A 402 -13.54 -20.29 17.49
CA LYS A 402 -14.16 -19.73 18.71
C LYS A 402 -15.31 -18.78 18.38
N LEU A 403 -15.10 -17.87 17.44
CA LEU A 403 -16.12 -16.91 17.07
C LEU A 403 -17.24 -17.54 16.23
N LYS A 404 -17.00 -18.60 15.47
CA LYS A 404 -18.10 -19.34 14.80
C LYS A 404 -19.09 -19.94 15.80
N THR A 405 -18.62 -20.42 16.96
CA THR A 405 -19.46 -21.09 17.95
C THR A 405 -20.17 -20.14 18.93
N GLU A 406 -19.82 -18.85 18.93
CA GLU A 406 -20.48 -17.82 19.74
C GLU A 406 -21.71 -17.18 19.04
N LEU A 407 -22.02 -17.63 17.82
CA LEU A 407 -23.26 -17.34 17.09
C LEU A 407 -24.12 -18.60 17.00
#